data_AF-A0A9X6XXF7-F1
#
_entry.id   AF-A0A9X6XXF7-F1
#
_cell.length_a   1.000
_cell.length_b   1.000
_cell.length_c   1.000
_cell.angle_alpha   90.00
_cell.angle_beta   90.00
_cell.angle_gamma   90.00
#
_symmetry.space_group_name_H-M   'P 1'
#
loop_
_entity.id
_entity.type
_entity.pdbx_description
1 polymer ?
#
loop_
_entity_poly.entity_id
_entity_poly.type
_entity_poly.pdbx_seq_one_letter_code
_entity_poly.pdbx_strand_id
1 'polypeptide(L)'
;MENKSKSFVVTVTPITDRSDLTIQNDQTNTKKEIQTPEKPDQRLVPSKTAKISPAVLLKLNTLKPFIQEQESMNKTSINNIVDILVESYVDTQLVNRHSKAYKDMYKRLYETLENK
;
A
#
# COMPACT_ATOMS: atom_id res chain seq x y z
N MET A 1 7.10 63.60 1.30
CA MET A 1 5.63 63.71 1.38
C MET A 1 5.08 63.38 -0.01
N GLU A 2 4.22 62.36 -0.07
CA GLU A 2 3.20 62.08 -1.11
C GLU A 2 3.62 61.80 -2.56
N ASN A 3 3.80 60.52 -2.89
CA ASN A 3 3.56 59.98 -4.23
C ASN A 3 2.10 59.53 -4.32
N LYS A 4 1.31 60.22 -5.15
CA LYS A 4 -0.14 60.02 -5.30
C LYS A 4 -0.42 59.11 -6.50
N SER A 5 -0.54 57.81 -6.26
CA SER A 5 -0.96 56.82 -7.25
C SER A 5 -2.44 57.01 -7.59
N LYS A 6 -2.74 57.17 -8.88
CA LYS A 6 -4.11 57.17 -9.44
C LYS A 6 -4.54 55.75 -9.77
N SER A 7 -5.86 55.49 -9.72
CA SER A 7 -6.64 54.61 -10.62
C SER A 7 -7.62 53.70 -9.87
N PHE A 8 -8.88 54.12 -9.77
CA PHE A 8 -10.05 53.73 -10.60
C PHE A 8 -10.71 52.42 -10.14
N VAL A 9 -11.87 52.60 -9.51
CA VAL A 9 -12.78 51.54 -9.06
C VAL A 9 -13.60 51.08 -10.26
N VAL A 10 -13.55 49.79 -10.59
CA VAL A 10 -14.40 49.17 -11.61
C VAL A 10 -15.51 48.42 -10.90
N THR A 11 -16.72 48.95 -10.97
CA THR A 11 -17.96 48.31 -10.51
C THR A 11 -18.48 47.39 -11.61
N VAL A 12 -18.74 46.11 -11.28
CA VAL A 12 -19.36 45.16 -12.21
C VAL A 12 -20.80 44.90 -11.76
N THR A 13 -21.76 45.26 -12.60
CA THR A 13 -23.21 45.07 -12.40
C THR A 13 -23.58 43.61 -12.68
N PRO A 14 -24.44 42.95 -11.87
CA PRO A 14 -24.89 41.59 -12.19
C PRO A 14 -26.00 41.61 -13.23
N ILE A 15 -25.97 40.66 -14.17
CA ILE A 15 -27.06 40.41 -15.13
C ILE A 15 -27.74 39.10 -14.74
N THR A 16 -29.03 39.17 -14.46
CA THR A 16 -29.94 38.05 -14.26
C THR A 16 -30.98 38.09 -15.37
N ASP A 17 -31.13 37.01 -16.15
CA ASP A 17 -32.29 36.09 -16.15
C ASP A 17 -32.60 35.42 -17.51
N ARG A 18 -32.97 34.13 -17.40
CA ARG A 18 -33.90 33.30 -18.22
C ARG A 18 -33.52 32.75 -19.61
N SER A 19 -33.27 31.43 -19.57
CA SER A 19 -34.02 30.33 -20.22
C SER A 19 -34.34 30.39 -21.71
N ASP A 20 -33.76 29.47 -22.49
CA ASP A 20 -34.58 28.54 -23.28
C ASP A 20 -33.85 27.22 -23.61
N LEU A 21 -34.67 26.19 -23.79
CA LEU A 21 -34.38 24.75 -23.79
C LEU A 21 -33.49 24.20 -24.92
N THR A 22 -33.01 22.97 -24.65
CA THR A 22 -32.70 21.83 -25.54
C THR A 22 -31.21 21.53 -25.83
N ILE A 23 -30.65 20.62 -25.03
CA ILE A 23 -29.62 19.68 -25.50
C ILE A 23 -30.14 18.27 -25.23
N GLN A 24 -30.48 17.56 -26.30
CA GLN A 24 -30.72 16.12 -26.29
C GLN A 24 -29.38 15.37 -26.21
N ASN A 25 -29.40 14.25 -25.47
CA ASN A 25 -28.59 13.03 -25.61
C ASN A 25 -27.12 13.16 -26.05
N ASP A 26 -26.20 12.86 -25.15
CA ASP A 26 -25.66 11.50 -24.97
C ASP A 26 -24.37 11.60 -24.14
N GLN A 27 -24.50 11.45 -22.83
CA GLN A 27 -23.36 11.16 -21.98
C GLN A 27 -23.76 9.99 -21.09
N THR A 28 -23.57 8.82 -21.70
CA THR A 28 -23.13 7.58 -21.07
C THR A 28 -22.96 7.73 -19.56
N ASN A 29 -23.90 7.10 -18.85
CA ASN A 29 -23.84 6.83 -17.43
C ASN A 29 -22.55 6.04 -17.15
N THR A 30 -21.43 6.75 -16.99
CA THR A 30 -20.20 6.18 -16.45
C THR A 30 -20.51 5.88 -15.00
N LYS A 31 -21.11 4.72 -14.78
CA LYS A 31 -21.22 4.03 -13.51
C LYS A 31 -19.85 4.20 -12.87
N LYS A 32 -19.75 5.10 -11.87
CA LYS A 32 -18.58 5.18 -10.99
C LYS A 32 -18.50 3.81 -10.37
N GLU A 33 -17.72 2.94 -10.99
CA GLU A 33 -17.33 1.68 -10.43
C GLU A 33 -16.61 2.06 -9.15
N ILE A 34 -17.34 1.91 -8.04
CA ILE A 34 -16.79 2.05 -6.71
C ILE A 34 -15.66 1.04 -6.69
N GLN A 35 -14.43 1.52 -6.89
CA GLN A 35 -13.22 0.73 -6.70
C GLN A 35 -13.33 0.22 -5.28
N THR A 36 -13.82 -1.00 -5.17
CA THR A 36 -14.02 -1.64 -3.89
C THR A 36 -12.59 -1.79 -3.39
N PRO A 37 -12.21 -1.23 -2.24
CA PRO A 37 -10.85 -1.36 -1.76
C PRO A 37 -10.52 -2.85 -1.78
N GLU A 38 -9.48 -3.19 -2.56
CA GLU A 38 -9.06 -4.56 -2.77
C GLU A 38 -8.91 -5.19 -1.39
N LYS A 39 -9.70 -6.25 -1.12
CA LYS A 39 -9.67 -6.87 0.21
C LYS A 39 -8.22 -7.26 0.48
N PRO A 40 -7.65 -6.90 1.64
CA PRO A 40 -6.30 -7.31 1.98
C PRO A 40 -6.21 -8.83 1.89
N ASP A 41 -5.17 -9.34 1.23
CA ASP A 41 -4.93 -10.77 1.09
C ASP A 41 -5.00 -11.43 2.47
N GLN A 42 -5.98 -12.32 2.67
CA GLN A 42 -6.25 -12.93 3.96
C GLN A 42 -5.08 -13.82 4.43
N ARG A 43 -4.21 -14.26 3.52
CA ARG A 43 -2.99 -15.01 3.84
C ARG A 43 -1.96 -14.16 4.56
N LEU A 44 -1.98 -12.85 4.37
CA LEU A 44 -1.05 -11.90 5.01
C LEU A 44 -1.52 -11.50 6.41
N VAL A 45 -2.78 -11.77 6.74
CA VAL A 45 -3.33 -11.52 8.08
C VAL A 45 -2.87 -12.63 9.02
N PRO A 46 -2.30 -12.30 10.20
CA PRO A 46 -1.98 -13.30 11.21
C PRO A 46 -3.23 -14.09 11.60
N SER A 47 -3.32 -15.34 11.16
CA SER A 47 -4.50 -16.19 11.37
C SER A 47 -4.23 -17.37 12.29
N LYS A 48 -2.97 -17.77 12.45
CA LYS A 48 -2.54 -18.92 13.27
C LYS A 48 -1.37 -18.55 14.17
N THR A 49 -1.47 -18.90 15.45
CA THR A 49 -0.39 -18.73 16.43
C THR A 49 0.62 -19.87 16.30
N ALA A 50 1.85 -19.57 15.88
CA ALA A 50 2.95 -20.52 15.92
C ALA A 50 3.60 -20.56 17.32
N LYS A 51 3.97 -21.76 17.80
CA LYS A 51 4.76 -21.90 19.03
C LYS A 51 6.23 -21.66 18.70
N ILE A 52 6.82 -20.62 19.29
CA ILE A 52 8.24 -20.26 19.16
C ILE A 52 8.95 -20.51 20.50
N SER A 53 10.16 -21.07 20.48
CA SER A 53 10.91 -21.30 21.71
C SER A 53 11.34 -19.97 22.36
N PRO A 54 11.48 -19.89 23.70
CA PRO A 54 11.84 -18.65 24.38
C PRO A 54 13.14 -18.03 23.86
N ALA A 55 14.14 -18.85 23.57
CA ALA A 55 15.43 -18.39 23.05
C ALA A 55 15.31 -17.79 21.63
N VAL A 56 14.48 -18.37 20.76
CA VAL A 56 14.26 -17.83 19.41
C VAL A 56 13.45 -16.54 19.47
N LEU A 57 12.42 -16.49 20.32
CA LEU A 57 11.65 -15.27 20.54
C LEU A 57 12.53 -14.12 21.07
N LEU A 58 13.44 -14.43 22.01
CA LEU A 58 14.40 -13.45 22.51
C LEU A 58 15.25 -12.90 21.37
N LYS A 59 15.83 -13.75 20.53
CA LYS A 59 16.63 -13.32 19.36
C LYS A 59 15.84 -12.40 18.43
N LEU A 60 14.59 -12.76 18.11
CA LEU A 60 13.73 -11.97 17.22
C LEU A 60 13.38 -10.60 17.83
N ASN A 61 13.08 -10.55 19.13
CA ASN A 61 12.81 -9.30 19.83
C ASN A 61 14.05 -8.42 19.95
N THR A 62 15.22 -9.02 20.15
CA THR A 62 16.50 -8.30 20.17
C THR A 62 16.84 -7.73 18.78
N LEU A 63 16.51 -8.44 17.71
CA LEU A 63 16.76 -8.00 16.34
C LEU A 63 15.83 -6.86 15.89
N LYS A 64 14.61 -6.80 16.46
CA LYS A 64 13.57 -5.84 16.08
C LYS A 64 14.02 -4.37 15.94
N PRO A 65 14.67 -3.73 16.93
CA PRO A 65 15.06 -2.33 16.82
C PRO A 65 16.04 -2.08 15.66
N PHE A 66 16.97 -3.01 15.40
CA PHE A 66 17.94 -2.88 14.31
C PHE A 66 17.28 -2.93 12.93
N ILE A 67 16.30 -3.82 12.75
CA ILE A 67 15.53 -3.90 11.49
C ILE A 67 14.64 -2.66 11.31
N GLN A 68 14.03 -2.15 12.40
CA GLN A 68 13.22 -0.93 12.34
C GLN A 68 14.03 0.28 11.90
N GLU A 69 15.25 0.41 12.43
CA GLU A 69 16.18 1.46 12.05
C GLU A 69 16.66 1.30 10.60
N GLN A 70 17.11 0.10 10.22
CA GLN A 70 17.66 -0.17 8.89
C GLN A 70 16.62 0.02 7.77
N GLU A 71 15.42 -0.54 7.94
CA GLU A 71 14.37 -0.51 6.91
C GLU A 71 13.46 0.73 7.03
N SER A 72 13.76 1.66 7.94
CA SER A 72 12.95 2.85 8.22
C SER A 72 11.46 2.54 8.47
N MET A 73 11.19 1.41 9.13
CA MET A 73 9.83 0.90 9.36
C MET A 73 9.27 1.39 10.71
N ASN A 74 8.10 2.06 10.68
CA ASN A 74 7.42 2.55 11.88
C ASN A 74 7.02 1.43 12.86
N LYS A 75 6.65 0.25 12.34
CA LYS A 75 6.29 -0.94 13.14
C LYS A 75 6.75 -2.19 12.40
N THR A 76 7.53 -3.02 13.08
CA THR A 76 7.94 -4.33 12.56
C THR A 76 7.29 -5.42 13.40
N SER A 77 6.52 -6.31 12.74
CA SER A 77 5.96 -7.51 13.37
C SER A 77 6.94 -8.67 13.29
N ILE A 78 6.72 -9.73 14.07
CA ILE A 78 7.52 -10.96 13.98
C ILE A 78 7.44 -11.55 12.56
N ASN A 79 6.28 -11.45 11.89
CA ASN A 79 6.13 -11.94 10.52
C ASN A 79 7.05 -11.19 9.56
N ASN A 80 7.13 -9.85 9.66
CA ASN A 80 8.04 -9.05 8.83
C ASN A 80 9.51 -9.42 9.07
N ILE A 81 9.91 -9.62 10.33
CA ILE A 81 11.28 -10.01 10.65
C ILE A 81 11.59 -11.37 10.04
N VAL A 82 10.69 -12.35 10.20
CA VAL A 82 10.88 -13.70 9.64
C VAL A 82 10.95 -13.65 8.11
N ASP A 83 10.09 -12.85 7.47
CA ASP A 83 10.07 -12.68 6.02
C ASP A 83 11.41 -12.16 5.49
N ILE A 84 11.89 -11.04 6.06
CA ILE A 84 13.20 -10.46 5.72
C ILE A 84 14.33 -11.48 5.92
N LEU A 85 14.32 -12.23 7.02
CA LEU A 85 15.35 -13.22 7.31
C LEU A 85 15.33 -14.39 6.31
N VAL A 86 14.13 -14.84 5.92
CA VAL A 86 13.96 -15.92 4.95
C VAL A 86 14.40 -15.46 3.56
N GLU A 87 13.94 -14.29 3.12
CA GLU A 87 14.34 -13.71 1.83
C GLU A 87 15.85 -13.48 1.76
N SER A 88 16.45 -12.91 2.81
CA SER A 88 17.89 -12.69 2.91
C SER A 88 18.67 -14.01 2.81
N TYR A 89 18.22 -15.07 3.48
CA TYR A 89 18.87 -16.38 3.39
C TYR A 89 18.78 -16.97 1.98
N VAL A 90 17.60 -16.88 1.35
CA VAL A 90 17.39 -17.38 -0.02
C VAL A 90 18.26 -16.63 -1.02
N ASP A 91 18.38 -15.32 -0.89
CA ASP A 91 19.12 -14.51 -1.86
C ASP A 91 20.63 -14.55 -1.64
N THR A 92 21.09 -14.68 -0.39
CA THR A 92 22.53 -14.65 -0.08
C THR A 92 23.18 -16.03 0.03
N GLN A 93 22.45 -17.05 0.47
CA GLN A 93 23.03 -18.38 0.78
C GLN A 93 22.66 -19.45 -0.23
N LEU A 94 21.53 -19.35 -0.94
CA LEU A 94 21.14 -20.36 -1.92
C LEU A 94 21.72 -20.05 -3.30
N VAL A 95 22.63 -20.91 -3.77
CA VAL A 95 23.25 -20.78 -5.09
C VAL A 95 22.20 -20.99 -6.20
N ASN A 96 22.03 -20.00 -7.08
CA ASN A 96 21.25 -19.95 -8.32
C ASN A 96 20.13 -20.99 -8.50
N ARG A 97 20.46 -22.26 -8.76
CA ARG A 97 19.47 -23.33 -8.96
C ARG A 97 18.61 -23.57 -7.71
N HIS A 98 19.21 -23.51 -6.53
CA HIS A 98 18.51 -23.74 -5.26
C HIS A 98 17.59 -22.57 -4.89
N SER A 99 18.03 -21.32 -5.08
CA SER A 99 17.17 -20.15 -4.85
C SER A 99 15.98 -20.14 -5.82
N LYS A 100 16.21 -20.47 -7.10
CA LYS A 100 15.14 -20.62 -8.09
C LYS A 100 14.16 -21.74 -7.72
N ALA A 101 14.67 -22.91 -7.33
CA ALA A 101 13.82 -24.03 -6.93
C ALA A 101 12.97 -23.69 -5.70
N TYR A 102 13.55 -23.00 -4.71
CA TYR A 102 12.80 -22.50 -3.56
C TYR A 102 11.68 -21.54 -3.98
N LYS A 103 12.00 -20.52 -4.79
CA LYS A 103 11.01 -19.52 -5.25
C LYS A 103 9.88 -20.17 -6.06
N ASP A 104 10.22 -21.10 -6.96
CA ASP A 104 9.23 -21.85 -7.76
C ASP A 104 8.33 -22.74 -6.89
N MET A 105 8.88 -23.35 -5.83
CA MET A 105 8.12 -24.18 -4.90
C MET A 105 7.21 -23.33 -4.01
N TYR A 106 7.73 -22.26 -3.41
CA TYR A 106 6.96 -21.35 -2.58
C TYR A 106 5.77 -20.77 -3.36
N LYS A 107 5.99 -20.32 -4.60
CA LYS A 107 4.93 -19.81 -5.48
C LYS A 107 3.78 -20.81 -5.65
N ARG A 108 4.08 -22.06 -6.00
CA ARG A 108 3.07 -23.11 -6.18
C ARG A 108 2.30 -23.38 -4.88
N LEU A 109 2.99 -23.44 -3.75
CA LEU A 109 2.34 -23.68 -2.46
C LEU A 109 1.46 -22.50 -2.05
N TYR A 110 1.91 -21.27 -2.31
CA TYR A 110 1.17 -20.05 -1.99
C TYR A 110 -0.16 -19.97 -2.75
N GLU A 111 -0.17 -20.36 -4.03
CA GLU A 111 -1.39 -20.46 -4.85
C GLU A 111 -2.40 -21.48 -4.30
N THR A 112 -1.96 -22.47 -3.53
CA THR A 112 -2.86 -23.46 -2.91
C THR A 112 -3.43 -23.04 -1.55
N LEU A 113 -2.90 -21.98 -0.93
CA LEU A 113 -3.33 -21.54 0.40
C LEU A 113 -4.74 -20.92 0.44
N GLU A 114 -5.28 -20.49 -0.71
CA GLU A 114 -6.61 -19.85 -0.83
C GLU A 114 -7.72 -20.78 -1.36
N ASN A 115 -7.39 -22.01 -1.77
CA ASN A 115 -8.38 -22.93 -2.38
C ASN A 115 -9.11 -23.82 -1.36
N LYS A 116 -9.35 -23.34 -0.14
CA LYS A 116 -10.11 -24.06 0.90
C LYS A 116 -11.13 -23.19 1.60
#